data_AF-A0A524NHT2-F1
#
_entry.id   AF-A0A524NHT2-F1
#
_cell.length_a   1.000
_cell.length_b   1.000
_cell.length_c   1.000
_cell.angle_alpha   90.00
_cell.angle_beta   90.00
_cell.angle_gamma   90.00
#
_symmetry.space_group_name_H-M   'P 1'
#
loop_
_entity.id
_entity.type
_entity.pdbx_description
1 polymer ?
#
loop_
_entity_poly.entity_id
_entity_poly.type
_entity_poly.pdbx_seq_one_letter_code
_entity_poly.pdbx_strand_id
1 'polypeptide(L)'
;MRRVRLYLRLGDRCFHGNRSEWGQGAVVEEMTSTIEGGTCLVRVLFDDGMQRTFNNDLDHEMCCYFMGLRKEMKVDWDTGSVRQRRVAKRSLPRG
;
A
#
# COMPACT_ATOMS: atom_id res chain seq x y z
N MET A 1 -10.15 -6.69 -13.96
CA MET A 1 -9.73 -6.47 -12.55
C MET A 1 -9.41 -4.99 -12.36
N ARG A 2 -10.11 -4.27 -11.47
CA ARG A 2 -9.70 -2.91 -11.06
C ARG A 2 -8.34 -3.05 -10.35
N ARG A 3 -7.27 -2.55 -10.96
CA ARG A 3 -5.98 -2.41 -10.27
C ARG A 3 -6.13 -1.27 -9.27
N VAL A 4 -6.53 -1.59 -8.05
CA VAL A 4 -6.57 -0.62 -6.96
C VAL A 4 -5.12 -0.17 -6.72
N ARG A 5 -4.86 1.14 -6.82
CA ARG A 5 -3.59 1.73 -6.40
C ARG A 5 -3.48 1.48 -4.90
N LEU A 6 -2.54 0.63 -4.49
CA LEU A 6 -2.44 0.19 -3.10
C LEU A 6 -1.19 0.81 -2.49
N TYR A 7 -1.43 1.73 -1.56
CA TYR A 7 -0.44 2.19 -0.60
C TYR A 7 -0.04 1.02 0.29
N LEU A 8 1.26 0.80 0.46
CA LEU A 8 1.80 -0.28 1.28
C LEU A 8 1.99 0.18 2.73
N ARG A 9 1.64 -0.68 3.69
CA ARG A 9 1.82 -0.47 5.13
C ARG A 9 2.78 -1.50 5.70
N LEU A 10 3.34 -1.20 6.86
CA LEU A 10 4.15 -2.17 7.62
C LEU A 10 3.41 -3.52 7.77
N GLY A 11 4.10 -4.61 7.45
CA GLY A 11 3.56 -5.98 7.49
C GLY A 11 2.79 -6.43 6.25
N ASP A 12 2.49 -5.55 5.31
CA ASP A 12 1.87 -5.94 4.04
C ASP A 12 2.76 -6.92 3.27
N ARG A 13 2.12 -7.92 2.65
CA ARG A 13 2.77 -8.84 1.71
C ARG A 13 2.66 -8.29 0.30
N CYS A 14 3.73 -8.43 -0.48
CA CYS A 14 3.80 -7.91 -1.83
C CYS A 14 4.77 -8.71 -2.71
N PHE A 15 4.72 -8.49 -4.02
CA PHE A 15 5.67 -9.05 -4.97
C PHE A 15 5.87 -8.07 -6.13
N HIS A 16 6.95 -8.24 -6.88
CA HIS A 16 7.25 -7.41 -8.04
C HIS A 16 6.87 -8.12 -9.35
N GLY A 17 5.98 -7.52 -10.14
CA GLY A 17 5.39 -8.19 -11.31
C GLY A 17 6.38 -8.57 -12.42
N ASN A 18 7.50 -7.85 -12.54
CA ASN A 18 8.52 -8.08 -13.57
C ASN A 18 9.83 -8.68 -13.02
N ARG A 19 9.87 -9.02 -11.73
CA ARG A 19 11.07 -9.50 -11.04
C ARG A 19 10.73 -10.72 -10.20
N SER A 20 10.32 -11.79 -10.86
CA SER A 20 9.90 -13.02 -10.19
C SER A 20 11.05 -13.65 -9.39
N GLU A 21 12.30 -13.38 -9.78
CA GLU A 21 13.51 -13.80 -9.07
C GLU A 21 13.62 -13.24 -7.64
N TRP A 22 12.88 -12.18 -7.29
CA TRP A 22 12.87 -11.64 -5.92
C TRP A 22 11.97 -12.45 -4.97
N GLY A 23 11.01 -13.22 -5.50
CA GLY A 23 10.01 -13.93 -4.70
C GLY A 23 8.98 -12.99 -4.05
N GLN A 24 8.37 -13.45 -2.95
CA GLN A 24 7.47 -12.64 -2.15
C GLN A 24 8.27 -11.67 -1.28
N GLY A 25 7.61 -10.61 -0.82
CA GLY A 25 8.19 -9.63 0.08
C GLY A 25 7.25 -9.24 1.19
N ALA A 26 7.82 -8.85 2.32
CA ALA A 26 7.12 -8.24 3.44
C ALA A 26 7.62 -6.80 3.63
N VAL A 27 6.70 -5.86 3.82
CA VAL A 27 7.06 -4.50 4.21
C VAL A 27 7.56 -4.53 5.65
N VAL A 28 8.83 -4.17 5.85
CA VAL A 28 9.51 -4.19 7.15
C VAL A 28 9.71 -2.80 7.74
N GLU A 29 9.59 -1.74 6.92
CA GLU A 29 9.59 -0.36 7.39
C GLU A 29 8.64 0.50 6.53
N GLU A 30 8.00 1.47 7.18
CA GLU A 30 7.20 2.52 6.55
C GLU A 30 7.72 3.88 7.06
N MET A 31 8.10 4.77 6.15
CA MET A 31 8.65 6.08 6.47
C MET A 31 7.84 7.16 5.75
N THR A 32 6.96 7.84 6.49
CA THR A 32 6.08 8.88 5.94
C THR A 32 6.23 10.18 6.72
N SER A 33 6.63 11.24 6.03
CA SER A 33 6.70 12.59 6.55
C SER A 33 5.33 13.26 6.49
N THR A 34 5.06 14.14 7.46
CA THR A 34 3.88 15.01 7.47
C THR A 34 4.14 16.37 6.82
N ILE A 35 5.37 16.64 6.40
CA ILE A 35 5.77 17.88 5.75
C ILE A 35 5.51 17.76 4.25
N GLU A 36 5.01 18.83 3.63
CA GLU A 36 4.83 18.90 2.18
C GLU A 36 6.17 18.68 1.45
N GLY A 37 6.16 17.81 0.43
CA GLY A 37 7.38 17.38 -0.26
C GLY A 37 8.29 16.45 0.56
N GLY A 38 7.86 16.05 1.75
CA GLY A 38 8.58 15.11 2.59
C GLY A 38 8.60 13.68 2.04
N THR A 39 9.36 12.81 2.70
CA THR A 39 9.56 11.43 2.27
C THR A 39 8.30 10.58 2.45
N CYS A 40 8.03 9.70 1.50
CA CYS A 40 7.00 8.66 1.59
C CYS A 40 7.59 7.38 1.01
N LEU A 41 8.13 6.52 1.86
CA LEU A 41 8.90 5.35 1.45
C LEU A 41 8.44 4.10 2.21
N VAL A 42 8.68 2.95 1.60
CA VAL A 42 8.61 1.64 2.27
C VAL A 42 9.87 0.85 2.00
N ARG A 43 10.31 0.05 2.99
CA ARG A 43 11.35 -0.96 2.79
C ARG A 43 10.73 -2.35 2.80
N VAL A 44 11.05 -3.13 1.78
CA VAL A 44 10.55 -4.50 1.60
C VAL A 44 11.73 -5.45 1.72
N LEU A 45 11.61 -6.45 2.60
CA LEU A 45 12.49 -7.62 2.62
C LEU A 45 11.87 -8.69 1.71
N PHE A 46 12.59 -9.08 0.68
CA PHE A 46 12.18 -10.11 -0.27
C PHE A 46 12.75 -11.49 0.10
N ASP A 47 12.13 -12.55 -0.42
CA ASP A 47 12.55 -13.94 -0.20
C ASP A 47 13.96 -14.24 -0.73
N ASP A 48 14.45 -13.44 -1.69
CA ASP A 48 15.85 -13.45 -2.13
C ASP A 48 16.85 -12.94 -1.07
N GLY A 49 16.36 -12.55 0.11
CA GLY A 49 17.13 -12.05 1.24
C GLY A 49 17.48 -10.57 1.15
N MET A 50 17.14 -9.90 0.04
CA MET A 50 17.52 -8.51 -0.19
C MET A 50 16.44 -7.54 0.26
N GLN A 51 16.87 -6.45 0.90
CA GLN A 51 15.99 -5.33 1.22
C GLN A 51 16.02 -4.29 0.10
N ARG A 52 14.85 -3.81 -0.31
CA ARG A 52 14.72 -2.76 -1.33
C ARG A 52 13.75 -1.69 -0.84
N THR A 53 14.12 -0.43 -1.08
CA THR A 53 13.33 0.74 -0.70
C THR A 53 12.59 1.27 -1.91
N PHE A 54 11.31 1.59 -1.76
CA PHE A 54 10.47 2.13 -2.83
C PHE A 54 9.75 3.40 -2.36
N ASN A 55 9.47 4.28 -3.31
CA ASN A 55 8.57 5.41 -3.09
C ASN A 55 7.13 4.90 -2.92
N ASN A 56 6.43 5.30 -1.88
CA ASN A 56 5.07 4.88 -1.55
C ASN A 56 4.03 6.02 -1.72
N ASP A 57 4.46 7.16 -2.27
CA ASP A 57 3.58 8.27 -2.63
C ASP A 57 2.78 7.90 -3.89
N LEU A 58 1.45 7.88 -3.79
CA LEU A 58 0.55 7.51 -4.89
C LEU A 58 0.48 8.56 -6.00
N ASP A 59 0.90 9.79 -5.71
CA ASP A 59 0.91 10.91 -6.64
C ASP A 59 2.29 11.11 -7.31
N HIS A 60 3.31 10.42 -6.83
CA HIS A 60 4.65 10.45 -7.44
C HIS A 60 4.76 9.47 -8.61
N GLU A 61 5.39 9.89 -9.71
CA GLU A 61 5.60 9.06 -10.91
C GLU A 61 6.40 7.76 -10.66
N MET A 62 7.26 7.75 -9.63
CA MET A 62 8.09 6.61 -9.23
C MET A 62 7.45 5.80 -8.09
N CYS A 63 6.16 6.00 -7.81
CA CYS A 63 5.41 5.19 -6.84
C CYS A 63 5.66 3.70 -7.09
N CYS A 64 5.83 2.93 -6.02
CA CYS A 64 6.07 1.51 -6.02
C CYS A 64 5.07 0.75 -6.91
N TYR A 65 3.80 1.19 -6.90
CA TYR A 65 2.75 0.64 -7.74
C TYR A 65 3.07 0.77 -9.24
N PHE A 66 3.51 1.96 -9.68
CA PHE A 66 3.90 2.22 -11.07
C PHE A 66 5.18 1.47 -11.44
N MET A 67 6.11 1.34 -10.47
CA MET A 67 7.36 0.62 -10.65
C MET A 67 7.23 -0.90 -10.72
N GLY A 68 6.08 -1.47 -10.36
CA GLY A 68 5.78 -2.89 -10.56
C GLY A 68 5.45 -3.67 -9.30
N LEU A 69 5.48 -3.05 -8.11
CA LEU A 69 5.04 -3.69 -6.87
C LEU A 69 3.52 -3.92 -6.88
N ARG A 70 3.12 -5.08 -6.34
CA ARG A 70 1.74 -5.52 -6.18
C ARG A 70 1.53 -5.99 -4.75
N LYS A 71 0.51 -5.49 -4.08
CA LYS A 71 0.11 -5.97 -2.76
C LYS A 71 -0.67 -7.28 -2.89
N GLU A 72 -0.33 -8.26 -2.09
CA GLU A 72 -1.08 -9.50 -1.97
C GLU A 72 -2.37 -9.21 -1.19
N MET A 73 -3.52 -9.42 -1.83
CA MET A 73 -4.79 -9.29 -1.15
C MET A 73 -5.02 -10.56 -0.34
N LYS A 74 -4.99 -10.45 0.99
CA LYS A 74 -5.61 -11.48 1.83
C LYS A 74 -7.11 -11.39 1.62
N VAL A 75 -7.68 -12.40 0.99
CA VAL A 75 -9.12 -12.61 1.03
C VAL A 75 -9.39 -13.22 2.39
N ASP A 76 -9.63 -12.38 3.39
CA ASP A 76 -10.05 -12.86 4.70
C ASP A 76 -11.46 -13.43 4.55
N TRP A 77 -11.56 -14.75 4.33
CA TRP A 77 -12.85 -15.43 4.30
C TRP A 77 -13.55 -15.41 5.67
N ASP A 78 -12.83 -15.07 6.74
CA ASP A 78 -13.33 -15.01 8.13
C ASP A 78 -13.84 -13.64 8.59
N THR A 79 -13.71 -12.57 7.80
CA THR A 79 -14.22 -11.24 8.18
C THR A 79 -15.09 -10.66 7.08
N GLY A 80 -16.38 -10.97 7.17
CA GLY A 80 -17.42 -10.35 6.35
C GLY A 80 -17.30 -8.81 6.34
N SER A 81 -16.93 -8.28 5.18
CA SER A 81 -17.11 -6.91 4.71
C SER A 81 -17.14 -5.77 5.75
N VAL A 82 -16.14 -4.90 5.74
CA VAL A 82 -16.35 -3.50 6.14
C VAL A 82 -16.02 -2.57 4.97
N ARG A 83 -16.90 -2.63 3.97
CA ARG A 83 -17.28 -1.45 3.19
C ARG A 83 -18.46 -0.78 3.88
N GLN A 84 -18.21 0.09 4.87
CA GLN A 84 -19.17 1.14 5.24
C GLN A 84 -18.39 2.41 5.55
N ARG A 85 -18.27 3.30 4.55
CA ARG A 85 -19.20 4.38 4.18
C ARG A 85 -18.80 5.67 4.89
N ARG A 86 -18.28 6.60 4.08
CA ARG A 86 -18.28 8.04 4.33
C ARG A 86 -19.65 8.41 4.92
N VAL A 87 -19.69 8.81 6.19
CA VAL A 87 -20.84 9.53 6.73
C VAL A 87 -20.71 10.95 6.22
N ALA A 88 -21.40 11.23 5.12
CA ALA A 88 -21.67 12.59 4.68
C ALA A 88 -22.47 13.28 5.80
N LYS A 89 -21.91 14.37 6.33
CA LYS A 89 -22.60 15.30 7.23
C LYS A 89 -23.88 15.79 6.54
N ARG A 90 -25.06 15.31 6.95
CA ARG A 90 -26.31 16.05 6.76
C ARG A 90 -26.64 16.73 8.08
N SER A 91 -26.60 18.06 8.03
CA SER A 91 -27.14 19.00 9.00
C SER A 91 -28.55 18.60 9.43
N LEU A 92 -28.78 18.57 10.75
CA LEU A 92 -30.12 18.60 11.34
C LEU A 92 -30.63 20.05 11.30
N PRO A 93 -31.87 20.33 10.88
CA PRO A 93 -32.53 21.58 11.26
C PRO A 93 -32.92 21.50 12.74
N ARG A 94 -32.68 22.57 13.49
CA ARG A 94 -33.23 22.79 14.82
C ARG A 94 -34.38 23.79 14.69
N GLY A 95 -35.51 23.47 15.32
CA GLY A 95 -36.61 24.41 15.62
C GLY A 95 -37.70 24.41 14.58
#